data_AF-A0A1J3CCR9-F1
#
_entry.id   AF-A0A1J3CCR9-F1
#
_cell.length_a   1.000
_cell.length_b   1.000
_cell.length_c   1.000
_cell.angle_alpha   90.00
_cell.angle_beta   90.00
_cell.angle_gamma   90.00
#
_symmetry.space_group_name_H-M   'P 1'
#
loop_
_entity.id
_entity.type
_entity.pdbx_description
1 polymer ?
#
loop_
_entity_poly.entity_id
_entity_poly.type
_entity_poly.pdbx_seq_one_letter_code
_entity_poly.pdbx_strand_id
1 'polypeptide(L)'
;QPNRELRGVILAVVVAVKHNDGHLPDVVGVKAQIHKPDQAAAIVNHTLNLSGVPRTNNDQLHNDQLHICRYSHHYPMVSMLKDGYTVQVVKQELAVLQQDSELKMHG
;
A
#
# COMPACT_ATOMS: atom_id res chain seq x y z
N GLN A 1 -19.49 -23.25 7.56
CA GLN A 1 -18.19 -23.64 6.96
C GLN A 1 -17.11 -22.87 7.72
N PRO A 2 -16.03 -23.52 8.18
CA PRO A 2 -14.89 -22.79 8.74
C PRO A 2 -14.25 -21.89 7.68
N ASN A 3 -13.59 -20.81 8.12
CA ASN A 3 -12.80 -19.96 7.23
C ASN A 3 -11.76 -20.83 6.52
N ARG A 4 -11.68 -20.71 5.19
CA ARG A 4 -10.65 -21.39 4.40
C ARG A 4 -9.31 -20.68 4.63
N GLU A 5 -8.22 -21.43 4.52
CA GLU A 5 -6.87 -20.88 4.63
C GLU A 5 -6.68 -19.68 3.70
N LEU A 6 -6.01 -18.64 4.22
CA LEU A 6 -5.67 -17.45 3.45
C LEU A 6 -4.62 -17.79 2.39
N ARG A 7 -4.99 -17.65 1.11
CA ARG A 7 -4.12 -17.99 -0.04
C ARG A 7 -3.40 -16.79 -0.64
N GLY A 8 -3.86 -15.57 -0.34
CA GLY A 8 -3.25 -14.37 -0.84
C GLY A 8 -3.85 -13.10 -0.25
N VAL A 9 -3.13 -12.00 -0.42
CA VAL A 9 -3.54 -10.64 -0.05
C VAL A 9 -3.40 -9.76 -1.29
N ILE A 10 -4.41 -8.94 -1.55
CA ILE A 10 -4.37 -7.92 -2.61
C ILE A 10 -4.52 -6.57 -1.94
N LEU A 11 -3.59 -5.66 -2.22
CA LEU A 11 -3.64 -4.27 -1.77
C LEU A 11 -3.79 -3.38 -2.99
N ALA A 12 -4.83 -2.55 -2.99
CA ALA A 12 -5.07 -1.52 -3.98
C ALA A 12 -4.77 -0.16 -3.36
N VAL A 13 -3.90 0.62 -3.98
CA VAL A 13 -3.49 1.94 -3.50
C VAL A 13 -3.70 2.95 -4.61
N VAL A 14 -4.38 4.05 -4.30
CA VAL A 14 -4.54 5.19 -5.22
C VAL A 14 -3.57 6.28 -4.80
N VAL A 15 -2.76 6.75 -5.74
CA VAL A 15 -1.75 7.79 -5.50
C VAL A 15 -2.02 8.96 -6.43
N ALA A 16 -2.30 10.13 -5.86
CA ALA A 16 -2.40 11.37 -6.61
C ALA A 16 -0.98 11.94 -6.82
N VAL A 17 -0.52 12.02 -8.06
CA VAL A 17 0.79 12.58 -8.39
C VAL A 17 0.61 14.05 -8.83
N LYS A 18 1.38 14.99 -8.27
CA LYS A 18 1.39 16.37 -8.78
C LYS A 18 2.36 16.45 -9.96
N HIS A 19 1.90 17.01 -11.06
CA HIS A 19 2.67 17.15 -12.30
C HIS A 19 3.62 18.36 -12.19
N ASN A 20 4.64 18.28 -11.35
CA ASN A 20 5.75 19.22 -11.37
C ASN A 20 7.07 18.46 -11.42
N ASP A 21 7.80 18.68 -12.51
CA ASP A 21 9.23 18.50 -12.70
C ASP A 21 9.81 17.07 -12.71
N GLY A 22 9.67 16.39 -13.86
CA GLY A 22 10.68 15.52 -14.48
C GLY A 22 11.17 14.25 -13.75
N HIS A 23 10.88 14.11 -12.46
CA HIS A 23 11.15 12.95 -11.64
C HIS A 23 9.81 12.38 -11.24
N LEU A 24 9.36 11.30 -11.88
CA LEU A 24 8.43 10.40 -11.22
C LEU A 24 9.20 9.84 -10.03
N PRO A 25 8.87 10.20 -8.78
CA PRO A 25 9.36 9.39 -7.69
C PRO A 25 8.66 8.05 -7.89
N ASP A 26 9.42 6.95 -8.01
CA ASP A 26 8.95 5.68 -7.45
C ASP A 26 8.17 6.04 -6.19
N VAL A 27 6.92 5.62 -6.03
CA VAL A 27 6.11 6.08 -4.89
C VAL A 27 6.78 5.58 -3.60
N VAL A 28 7.74 6.36 -3.11
CA VAL A 28 8.70 5.92 -2.10
C VAL A 28 7.96 6.01 -0.78
N GLY A 29 7.91 4.87 -0.09
CA GLY A 29 7.54 4.84 1.31
C GLY A 29 6.11 4.41 1.61
N VAL A 30 5.28 3.96 0.66
CA VAL A 30 4.03 3.29 1.08
C VAL A 30 4.35 1.91 1.64
N LYS A 31 3.91 1.62 2.86
CA LYS A 31 4.12 0.33 3.54
C LYS A 31 2.80 -0.30 3.93
N ALA A 32 2.75 -1.62 3.86
CA ALA A 32 1.74 -2.42 4.54
C ALA A 32 2.31 -2.98 5.84
N GLN A 33 1.55 -2.81 6.90
CA GLN A 33 1.87 -3.27 8.25
C GLN A 33 0.83 -4.26 8.73
N ILE A 34 1.27 -5.28 9.45
CA ILE A 34 0.39 -6.18 10.20
C ILE A 34 0.60 -5.93 11.68
N HIS A 35 -0.50 -5.71 12.39
CA HIS A 35 -0.51 -5.50 13.84
C HIS A 35 -1.31 -6.61 14.51
N LYS A 36 -0.80 -7.06 15.67
CA LYS A 36 -1.53 -7.97 16.54
C LYS A 36 -2.44 -7.15 17.46
N PRO A 37 -3.55 -7.73 17.94
CA PRO A 37 -4.26 -7.19 19.09
C PRO A 37 -3.28 -6.91 20.23
N ASP A 38 -3.48 -5.78 20.91
CA ASP A 38 -2.76 -5.40 22.12
C ASP A 38 -1.24 -5.18 21.97
N GLN A 39 -0.71 -5.19 20.74
CA GLN A 39 0.69 -4.91 20.46
C GLN A 39 0.84 -3.63 19.61
N ALA A 40 1.52 -2.63 20.15
CA ALA A 40 1.73 -1.35 19.46
C ALA A 40 2.68 -1.45 18.25
N ALA A 41 3.62 -2.40 18.27
CA ALA A 41 4.60 -2.56 17.20
C ALA A 41 4.10 -3.53 16.12
N ALA A 42 4.22 -3.11 14.87
CA ALA A 42 3.95 -3.95 13.71
C ALA A 42 4.85 -5.19 13.68
N ILE A 43 4.26 -6.36 13.38
CA ILE A 43 4.98 -7.63 13.26
C ILE A 43 5.44 -7.92 11.83
N VAL A 44 4.83 -7.24 10.86
CA VAL A 44 5.26 -7.20 9.46
C VAL A 44 5.28 -5.75 9.06
N ASN A 45 6.33 -5.33 8.37
CA ASN A 45 6.46 -3.99 7.82
C ASN A 45 7.04 -4.12 6.41
N HIS A 46 6.18 -4.07 5.39
CA HIS A 46 6.52 -4.40 4.02
C HIS A 46 6.30 -3.18 3.12
N THR A 47 7.37 -2.69 2.48
CA THR A 47 7.25 -1.64 1.47
C THR A 47 6.52 -2.16 0.24
N LEU A 48 5.47 -1.46 -0.17
CA LEU A 48 4.71 -1.81 -1.36
C LEU A 48 5.51 -1.49 -2.60
N ASN A 49 5.60 -2.46 -3.51
CA ASN A 49 6.15 -2.22 -4.83
C ASN A 49 5.07 -1.59 -5.71
N LEU A 50 5.02 -0.25 -5.71
CA LEU A 50 4.10 0.55 -6.53
C LEU A 50 4.71 0.89 -7.91
N SER A 51 5.55 -0.01 -8.45
CA SER A 51 6.07 0.12 -9.81
C SER A 51 5.06 -0.42 -10.83
N GLY A 52 4.89 0.30 -11.93
CA GLY A 52 3.99 -0.09 -13.01
C GLY A 52 3.44 1.13 -13.74
N VAL A 53 2.96 0.92 -14.98
CA VAL A 53 2.18 1.94 -15.69
C VAL A 53 0.85 2.05 -14.96
N PRO A 54 0.54 3.19 -14.32
CA PRO A 54 -0.72 3.37 -13.66
C PRO A 54 -1.86 3.11 -14.64
N ARG A 55 -2.94 2.49 -14.17
CA ARG A 55 -4.19 2.53 -14.94
C ARG A 55 -4.76 3.93 -14.85
N THR A 56 -4.29 4.82 -15.72
CA THR A 56 -4.91 6.12 -15.92
C THR A 56 -6.15 5.91 -16.81
N ASN A 57 -7.27 6.53 -16.45
CA ASN A 57 -8.19 6.93 -17.51
C ASN A 57 -7.43 7.99 -18.32
N ASN A 58 -7.52 7.96 -19.65
CA ASN A 58 -6.80 8.89 -20.54
C ASN A 58 -7.13 10.39 -20.34
N ASP A 59 -7.90 10.74 -19.31
CA ASP A 59 -8.18 12.10 -18.91
C ASP A 59 -6.97 12.66 -18.13
N GLN A 60 -6.11 13.40 -18.84
CA GLN A 60 -4.99 14.19 -18.31
C GLN A 60 -5.36 15.15 -17.15
N LEU A 61 -6.64 15.24 -16.78
CA LEU A 61 -7.15 16.06 -15.69
C LEU A 61 -7.03 15.39 -14.30
N HIS A 62 -6.98 14.05 -14.26
CA HIS A 62 -6.85 13.28 -13.02
C HIS A 62 -5.55 12.48 -13.02
N ASN A 63 -4.51 12.96 -12.33
CA ASN A 63 -3.23 12.24 -12.17
C ASN A 63 -3.27 11.24 -11.01
N ASP A 64 -4.43 10.61 -10.82
CA ASP A 64 -4.65 9.57 -9.83
C ASP A 64 -4.25 8.22 -10.42
N GLN A 65 -3.36 7.54 -9.73
CA GLN A 65 -2.70 6.32 -10.19
C GLN A 65 -3.14 5.15 -9.32
N LEU A 66 -3.89 4.19 -9.90
CA LEU A 66 -4.26 2.96 -9.22
C LEU A 66 -3.15 1.91 -9.36
N HIS A 67 -2.61 1.48 -8.23
CA HIS A 67 -1.61 0.42 -8.10
C HIS A 67 -2.21 -0.79 -7.38
N ILE A 68 -1.98 -1.99 -7.91
CA ILE A 68 -2.48 -3.24 -7.33
C ILE A 68 -1.30 -4.17 -7.03
N CYS A 69 -0.99 -4.36 -5.74
CA CYS A 69 0.01 -5.31 -5.27
C CYS A 69 -0.67 -6.64 -4.90
N ARG A 70 -0.14 -7.75 -5.43
CA ARG A 70 -0.68 -9.09 -5.18
C ARG A 70 0.37 -9.94 -4.50
N TYR A 71 0.02 -10.50 -3.34
CA TYR A 71 0.89 -11.33 -2.52
C TYR A 71 0.30 -12.73 -2.43
N SER A 72 1.09 -13.73 -2.84
CA SER A 72 0.75 -15.14 -2.67
C SER A 72 1.08 -15.64 -1.26
N HIS A 73 0.61 -16.84 -0.92
CA HIS A 73 0.82 -17.49 0.39
C HIS A 73 2.27 -17.50 0.91
N HIS A 74 3.28 -17.48 0.04
CA HIS A 74 4.69 -17.44 0.44
C HIS A 74 5.16 -16.10 1.05
N TYR A 75 4.40 -15.02 0.92
CA TYR A 75 4.77 -13.72 1.46
C TYR A 75 4.41 -13.62 2.95
N PRO A 76 5.26 -12.99 3.80
CA PRO A 76 4.96 -12.76 5.22
C PRO A 76 3.60 -12.10 5.46
N MET A 77 3.18 -11.23 4.54
CA MET A 77 1.88 -10.57 4.60
C MET A 77 0.68 -11.54 4.57
N VAL A 78 0.86 -12.71 3.99
CA VAL A 78 -0.19 -13.74 3.88
C VAL A 78 0.01 -14.81 4.96
N SER A 79 1.24 -15.28 5.17
CA SER A 79 1.52 -16.36 6.13
C SER A 79 1.45 -15.93 7.60
N MET A 80 1.65 -14.64 7.89
CA MET A 80 1.62 -14.11 9.27
C MET A 80 0.29 -13.45 9.65
N LEU A 81 -0.61 -13.21 8.69
CA LEU A 81 -1.92 -12.63 8.96
C LEU A 81 -2.83 -13.69 9.60
N LYS A 82 -3.44 -13.34 10.73
CA LYS A 82 -4.30 -14.23 11.52
C LYS A 82 -5.59 -13.52 11.88
N ASP A 83 -6.60 -14.29 12.25
CA ASP A 83 -7.86 -13.75 12.77
C ASP A 83 -7.60 -12.77 13.92
N GLY A 84 -8.26 -11.62 13.86
CA GLY A 84 -8.09 -10.52 14.82
C GLY A 84 -6.91 -9.59 14.54
N TYR A 85 -6.01 -9.90 13.60
CA TYR A 85 -4.91 -9.00 13.24
C TYR A 85 -5.39 -7.94 12.25
N THR A 86 -4.79 -6.76 12.27
CA THR A 86 -5.14 -5.67 11.35
C THR A 86 -4.04 -5.45 10.33
N VAL A 87 -4.44 -5.22 9.08
CA VAL A 87 -3.55 -4.72 8.02
C VAL A 87 -3.73 -3.21 7.92
N GLN A 88 -2.64 -2.45 7.96
CA GLN A 88 -2.64 -1.00 7.78
C GLN A 88 -1.73 -0.63 6.61
N VAL A 89 -2.21 0.26 5.75
CA VAL A 89 -1.39 0.88 4.71
C VAL A 89 -1.00 2.27 5.17
N VAL A 90 0.29 2.53 5.29
CA VAL A 90 0.82 3.79 5.84
C VAL A 90 1.83 4.42 4.89
N LYS A 91 1.84 5.75 4.81
CA LYS A 91 2.94 6.50 4.21
C LYS A 91 4.08 6.51 5.22
N GLN A 92 5.24 6.02 4.83
CA GLN A 92 6.48 6.23 5.57
C GLN A 92 6.78 7.72 5.51
N GLU A 93 6.75 8.36 6.66
CA GLU A 93 7.24 9.71 6.82
C GLU A 93 8.76 9.68 6.63
N LEU A 94 9.22 10.03 5.43
CA LEU A 94 10.61 10.37 5.20
C LEU A 94 10.79 11.74 5.87
N ALA A 95 11.52 11.78 6.98
CA ALA A 95 11.81 13.02 7.71
C ALA A 95 12.61 14.05 6.89
N VAL A 96 12.85 13.81 5.60
CA VAL A 96 13.44 14.75 4.66
C VAL A 96 12.83 14.46 3.29
N LEU A 97 11.79 15.22 2.93
CA LEU A 97 11.39 15.67 1.59
C LEU A 97 9.89 15.99 1.67
N GLN A 98 9.62 17.24 2.03
CA GLN A 98 8.28 17.80 1.96
C GLN A 98 7.82 17.77 0.50
N GLN A 99 6.88 16.90 0.17
CA GLN A 99 5.96 17.17 -0.93
C GLN A 99 4.61 16.49 -0.69
N ASP A 100 3.59 17.34 -0.67
CA ASP A 100 2.23 17.09 -0.22
C ASP A 100 1.47 16.10 -1.09
N SER A 101 1.51 14.82 -0.71
CA SER A 101 0.60 13.80 -1.23
C SER A 101 -0.31 13.35 -0.10
N GLU A 102 -1.54 13.83 -0.13
CA GLU A 102 -2.65 13.48 0.78
C GLU A 102 -3.21 12.11 0.36
N LEU A 103 -3.25 11.15 1.29
CA LEU A 103 -3.82 9.82 1.06
C LEU A 103 -5.32 9.85 1.37
N LYS A 104 -6.16 9.51 0.38
CA LYS A 104 -7.60 9.29 0.59
C LYS A 104 -7.88 7.79 0.63
N MET A 105 -8.46 7.32 1.74
CA MET A 105 -8.95 5.95 1.87
C MET A 105 -10.42 5.90 1.45
N HIS A 106 -10.77 5.01 0.52
CA HIS A 106 -12.16 4.70 0.18
C HIS A 106 -12.53 3.37 0.83
N GLY A 107 -13.61 3.37 1.62
CA GLY A 107 -14.15 2.21 2.33
C GLY A 107 -15.13 1.40 1.50
#